data_AF-A0A1F2QVQ7-F1
#
_entry.id   AF-A0A1F2QVQ7-F1
#
_cell.length_a   1.000
_cell.length_b   1.000
_cell.length_c   1.000
_cell.angle_alpha   90.00
_cell.angle_beta   90.00
_cell.angle_gamma   90.00
#
_symmetry.space_group_name_H-M   'P 1'
#
loop_
_entity.id
_entity.type
_entity.pdbx_description
1 polymer ?
#
loop_
_entity_poly.entity_id
_entity_poly.type
_entity_poly.pdbx_seq_one_letter_code
_entity_poly.pdbx_strand_id
1 'polypeptide(L)'
;MEPTWHDGLSRTALVELVEGLLLAMDKAVPRLDAIAHHLSLTSQQGEEFEVLGGISDQIADIGDELYSASDRDKLREWGNEIDATGKAH
;
A
#
# COMPACT_ATOMS: atom_id res chain seq x y z
N MET A 1 26.35 19.53 8.41
CA MET A 1 25.57 18.28 8.49
C MET A 1 24.16 18.63 8.08
N GLU A 2 23.59 17.92 7.11
CA GLU A 2 22.17 18.10 6.78
C GLU A 2 21.31 17.72 7.99
N PRO A 3 20.26 18.51 8.31
CA PRO A 3 19.36 18.16 9.39
C PRO A 3 18.56 16.90 9.00
N THR A 4 18.67 15.86 9.82
CA THR A 4 17.84 14.65 9.69
C THR A 4 16.41 15.00 10.05
N TRP A 5 15.45 14.63 9.19
CA TRP A 5 14.01 14.80 9.44
C TRP A 5 13.49 13.49 10.06
N HIS A 6 13.05 13.55 11.32
CA HIS A 6 12.55 12.44 12.14
C HIS A 6 13.53 11.24 12.32
N ASP A 7 13.96 11.01 13.56
CA ASP A 7 14.71 9.83 14.02
C ASP A 7 15.95 9.43 13.20
N GLY A 8 16.68 10.39 12.66
CA GLY A 8 17.98 10.16 12.02
C GLY A 8 17.93 9.79 10.54
N LEU A 9 16.75 9.74 9.92
CA LEU A 9 16.63 9.63 8.46
C LEU A 9 16.89 10.98 7.81
N SER A 10 17.68 10.98 6.72
CA SER A 10 17.73 12.15 5.85
C SER A 10 16.40 12.29 5.12
N ARG A 11 16.07 13.52 4.73
CA ARG A 11 14.85 13.79 3.96
C ARG A 11 14.76 12.93 2.69
N THR A 12 15.87 12.78 1.97
CA THR A 12 15.94 11.92 0.77
C THR A 12 15.64 10.46 1.11
N ALA A 13 16.21 9.94 2.20
CA ALA A 13 15.96 8.55 2.60
C ALA A 13 14.49 8.32 2.99
N LEU A 14 13.81 9.31 3.58
CA LEU A 14 12.39 9.23 3.87
C LEU A 14 11.53 9.19 2.60
N VAL A 15 11.85 10.01 1.60
CA VAL A 15 11.13 10.02 0.31
C VAL A 15 11.34 8.70 -0.44
N GLU A 16 12.59 8.22 -0.56
CA GLU A 16 12.91 6.94 -1.21
C GLU A 16 12.20 5.77 -0.53
N LEU A 17 12.09 5.79 0.80
CA LEU A 17 11.35 4.78 1.56
C LEU A 17 9.85 4.80 1.22
N VAL A 18 9.22 5.97 1.21
CA VAL A 18 7.79 6.12 0.89
C VAL A 18 7.50 5.69 -0.55
N GLU A 19 8.32 6.11 -1.51
CA GLU A 19 8.20 5.69 -2.91
C GLU A 19 8.37 4.17 -3.07
N GLY A 20 9.35 3.59 -2.38
CA GLY A 20 9.58 2.14 -2.36
C GLY A 20 8.39 1.36 -1.79
N LEU A 21 7.77 1.86 -0.71
CA LEU A 21 6.57 1.26 -0.12
C LEU A 21 5.37 1.35 -1.06
N LEU A 22 5.12 2.51 -1.69
CA LEU A 22 4.06 2.69 -2.67
C LEU A 22 4.22 1.73 -3.87
N LEU A 23 5.44 1.60 -4.40
CA LEU A 23 5.74 0.66 -5.48
C LEU A 23 5.54 -0.80 -5.07
N ALA A 24 5.83 -1.14 -3.81
CA ALA A 24 5.57 -2.49 -3.30
C ALA A 24 4.06 -2.76 -3.23
N MET A 25 3.26 -1.78 -2.80
CA MET A 25 1.80 -1.88 -2.74
C MET A 25 1.18 -2.01 -4.14
N ASP A 26 1.68 -1.25 -5.12
CA ASP A 26 1.27 -1.36 -6.53
C ASP A 26 1.46 -2.76 -7.11
N LYS A 27 2.42 -3.52 -6.59
CA LYS A 27 2.68 -4.91 -7.01
C LYS A 27 1.90 -5.91 -6.18
N ALA A 28 1.67 -5.64 -4.90
CA ALA A 28 1.06 -6.56 -3.95
C ALA A 28 -0.47 -6.57 -4.07
N VAL A 29 -1.12 -5.41 -4.08
CA VAL A 29 -2.59 -5.31 -4.06
C VAL A 29 -3.24 -6.03 -5.26
N PRO A 30 -2.80 -5.83 -6.53
CA PRO A 30 -3.40 -6.56 -7.65
C PRO A 30 -3.23 -8.08 -7.56
N ARG A 31 -2.19 -8.56 -6.85
CA ARG A 31 -1.99 -10.00 -6.63
C ARG A 31 -2.94 -10.53 -5.56
N LEU A 32 -3.21 -9.74 -4.51
CA LEU A 32 -4.20 -10.08 -3.49
C LEU A 32 -5.60 -10.18 -4.15
N ASP A 33 -5.98 -9.22 -4.98
CA ASP A 33 -7.25 -9.25 -5.71
C ASP A 33 -7.37 -10.50 -6.59
N ALA A 34 -6.31 -10.87 -7.32
CA ALA A 34 -6.30 -12.07 -8.14
C ALA A 34 -6.47 -13.35 -7.29
N ILE A 35 -5.80 -13.41 -6.13
CA ILE A 35 -5.91 -14.54 -5.20
C ILE A 35 -7.34 -14.62 -4.64
N ALA A 36 -7.90 -13.50 -4.15
CA ALA A 36 -9.27 -13.44 -3.67
C ALA A 36 -10.24 -13.92 -4.76
N HIS A 37 -10.12 -13.39 -5.97
CA HIS A 37 -10.95 -13.79 -7.11
C HIS A 37 -10.90 -15.31 -7.39
N HIS A 38 -9.70 -15.90 -7.43
CA HIS A 38 -9.55 -17.34 -7.67
C HIS A 38 -10.13 -18.20 -6.53
N LEU A 39 -9.97 -17.76 -5.28
CA LEU A 39 -10.56 -18.43 -4.13
C LEU A 39 -12.08 -18.36 -4.14
N SER A 40 -12.66 -17.19 -4.50
CA SER A 40 -14.10 -17.02 -4.70
C SER A 40 -14.66 -17.94 -5.79
N LEU A 41 -13.95 -18.07 -6.91
CA LEU A 41 -14.37 -19.01 -7.97
C LEU A 41 -14.32 -20.47 -7.51
N THR A 42 -13.35 -20.81 -6.67
CA THR A 42 -13.20 -22.17 -6.14
C THR A 42 -14.28 -22.47 -5.09
N SER A 43 -14.63 -21.50 -4.24
CA SER A 43 -15.68 -21.67 -3.22
C SER A 43 -17.06 -21.91 -3.81
N GLN A 44 -17.30 -21.49 -5.06
CA GLN A 44 -18.55 -21.72 -5.78
C GLN A 44 -18.68 -23.15 -6.34
N GLN A 45 -17.62 -23.97 -6.31
CA GLN A 45 -17.63 -25.31 -6.90
C GLN A 45 -18.35 -26.37 -6.05
N GLY A 46 -18.53 -26.14 -4.75
CA GLY A 46 -19.23 -27.05 -3.85
C GLY A 46 -19.12 -26.65 -2.38
N GLU A 47 -20.00 -27.19 -1.53
CA GLU A 47 -20.05 -26.90 -0.09
C GLU A 47 -18.71 -27.18 0.63
N GLU A 48 -17.94 -28.16 0.14
CA GLU A 48 -16.61 -28.48 0.66
C GLU A 48 -15.58 -27.33 0.56
N PHE A 49 -15.87 -26.32 -0.27
CA PHE A 49 -15.01 -25.17 -0.50
C PHE A 49 -15.57 -23.86 0.08
N GLU A 50 -16.67 -23.88 0.85
CA GLU A 50 -17.30 -22.66 1.41
C GLU A 50 -16.30 -21.79 2.20
N VAL A 51 -15.41 -22.42 2.97
CA VAL A 51 -14.36 -21.73 3.73
C VAL A 51 -13.45 -20.86 2.84
N LEU A 52 -13.22 -21.25 1.59
CA LEU A 52 -12.42 -20.46 0.65
C LEU A 52 -13.11 -19.16 0.26
N GLY A 53 -14.44 -19.09 0.33
CA GLY A 53 -15.20 -17.86 0.10
C GLY A 53 -14.93 -16.84 1.20
N GLY A 54 -14.99 -17.27 2.47
CA GLY A 54 -14.64 -16.41 3.60
C GLY A 54 -13.17 -15.95 3.58
N ILE A 55 -12.24 -16.80 3.12
CA ILE A 55 -10.82 -16.41 2.94
C ILE A 55 -10.67 -15.41 1.79
N SER A 56 -11.40 -15.61 0.69
CA SER A 56 -11.43 -14.66 -0.44
C SER A 56 -11.84 -13.27 0.02
N ASP A 57 -12.95 -13.17 0.77
CA ASP A 57 -13.48 -11.89 1.23
C ASP A 57 -12.47 -11.17 2.12
N GLN A 58 -11.82 -11.89 3.06
CA GLN A 58 -10.77 -11.31 3.90
C GLN A 58 -9.57 -10.79 3.10
N ILE A 59 -9.17 -11.50 2.04
CA ILE A 59 -8.05 -11.06 1.20
C ILE A 59 -8.43 -9.82 0.39
N ALA A 60 -9.66 -9.74 -0.11
CA ALA A 60 -10.18 -8.56 -0.78
C ALA A 60 -10.22 -7.35 0.17
N ASP A 61 -10.74 -7.53 1.38
CA ASP A 61 -10.77 -6.49 2.41
C ASP A 61 -9.36 -5.97 2.73
N ILE A 62 -8.37 -6.87 2.86
CA ILE A 62 -6.96 -6.48 3.07
C ILE A 62 -6.43 -5.68 1.87
N GLY A 63 -6.77 -6.06 0.64
CA GLY A 63 -6.41 -5.32 -0.57
C GLY A 63 -6.95 -3.89 -0.55
N ASP A 64 -8.23 -3.73 -0.20
CA ASP A 64 -8.92 -2.44 -0.10
C ASP A 64 -8.38 -1.58 1.05
N GLU A 65 -8.13 -2.17 2.22
CA GLU A 65 -7.52 -1.49 3.36
C GLU A 65 -6.12 -0.98 3.02
N LEU A 66 -5.29 -1.80 2.38
CA LEU A 66 -3.97 -1.36 1.92
C LEU A 66 -4.08 -0.23 0.90
N TYR A 67 -4.97 -0.36 -0.08
CA TYR A 67 -5.15 0.69 -1.09
C TYR A 67 -5.61 2.01 -0.46
N SER A 68 -6.58 1.97 0.44
CA SER A 68 -7.12 3.15 1.14
C SER A 68 -6.12 3.79 2.11
N ALA A 69 -5.32 2.98 2.83
CA ALA A 69 -4.25 3.46 3.69
C ALA A 69 -3.11 4.12 2.91
N SER A 70 -2.96 3.79 1.62
CA SER A 70 -1.91 4.34 0.78
C SER A 70 -2.12 5.77 0.31
N ASP A 71 -3.20 6.48 0.74
CA ASP A 71 -3.65 7.83 0.33
C ASP A 71 -2.61 8.58 -0.51
N ARG A 72 -2.59 8.20 -1.80
CA ARG A 72 -1.43 8.44 -2.68
C ARG A 72 -1.33 9.89 -3.04
N ASP A 73 -2.48 10.54 -3.14
CA ASP A 73 -2.59 11.96 -3.38
C ASP A 73 -2.05 12.74 -2.18
N LYS A 74 -2.37 12.33 -0.93
CA LYS A 74 -1.75 12.94 0.25
C LYS A 74 -0.26 12.63 0.37
N LEU A 75 0.20 11.41 0.08
CA LEU A 75 1.63 11.10 0.13
C LEU A 75 2.41 11.86 -0.96
N ARG A 76 1.82 12.04 -2.13
CA ARG A 76 2.37 12.85 -3.22
C ARG A 76 2.35 14.34 -2.89
N GLU A 77 1.26 14.85 -2.31
CA GLU A 77 1.16 16.22 -1.81
C GLU A 77 2.22 16.48 -0.75
N TRP A 78 2.37 15.58 0.23
CA TRP A 78 3.38 15.69 1.27
C TRP A 78 4.79 15.64 0.70
N GLY A 79 5.06 14.76 -0.29
CA GLY A 79 6.31 14.76 -1.04
C GLY A 79 6.59 16.09 -1.78
N ASN A 80 5.57 16.65 -2.44
CA ASN A 80 5.67 17.93 -3.14
C ASN A 80 5.84 19.12 -2.18
N GLU A 81 5.16 19.12 -1.03
CA GLU A 81 5.30 20.13 0.03
C GLU A 81 6.70 20.10 0.62
N ILE A 82 7.22 18.89 0.86
CA ILE A 82 8.61 18.66 1.25
C ILE A 82 9.55 19.23 0.17
N ASP A 83 9.32 18.97 -1.12
CA ASP A 83 10.07 19.54 -2.26
C ASP A 83 9.98 21.06 -2.42
N ALA A 84 8.84 21.65 -2.07
CA ALA A 84 8.62 23.09 -2.12
C ALA A 84 9.37 23.85 -1.01
N THR A 85 9.82 23.19 0.07
CA THR A 85 10.58 23.83 1.17
C THR A 85 12.04 24.19 0.83
N GLY A 86 12.30 24.64 -0.41
CA GLY A 86 13.48 25.44 -0.76
C GLY A 86 13.52 26.85 -0.12
N LYS A 87 12.76 27.07 0.96
CA LYS A 87 12.76 28.29 1.79
C LYS A 87 12.51 27.96 3.25
N ALA A 88 13.43 27.24 3.88
CA ALA A 88 13.60 27.32 5.33
C ALA A 88 15.07 27.68 5.59
N HIS A 89 15.25 28.76 6.36
CA HIS A 89 16.48 29.49 6.65
C HIS A 89 17.69 28.65 7.07
#